data_AF-A0A7X3FVR1-F1
#
_entry.id   AF-A0A7X3FVR1-F1
#
_cell.length_a   1.000
_cell.length_b   1.000
_cell.length_c   1.000
_cell.angle_alpha   90.00
_cell.angle_beta   90.00
_cell.angle_gamma   90.00
#
_symmetry.space_group_name_H-M   'P 1'
#
loop_
_entity.id
_entity.type
_entity.pdbx_description
1 polymer ?
#
loop_
_entity_poly.entity_id
_entity_poly.type
_entity_poly.pdbx_seq_one_letter_code
_entity_poly.pdbx_strand_id
1 'polypeptide(L)'
;MARRGLLAAGVLAVVAGGVLLAAIDHVGRAPRTLAPYIEKRSSGHNPLIENTGRRVAAILTSLDRGSAGTPPARLALAAGAQPRPVGQDGAGIQVATPEALRAALLQASPGDVITLAPGTYRFQGKSIDVPRPGRADAPIVVRAAQPGTVHIELETLEGFVVGAPYWRFENLNIDGVCRADDDCEHAFHVIGNGHHFASVNNTIRDFNAHIKINGAGGRFPDDGLIEHTTLTATRARATANPVTPVDLVAASGWTLRANLITDFAKRDGNQVSYGAFAKGGGRNNVFERNVVWCEQMLRGLPGQRVGLSLGGGGTGHEFCRDGRCITEQEGSTLRANLIVGCSDAGIYLNKAAGSKVFDNTLVDTSGIDVRYPASSAQVDGNLVDGPIRARDGGIAHLGDNRATPLWRAYLGSHPVRGLFRAPDAGDFMWRDEAPLRAEADEGERPADALDLCGTRRASPVVYGAFARFTGCLATP
;
A
#
# COMPACT_ATOMS: atom_id res chain seq x y z
N MET A 1 55.84 -12.21 22.01
CA MET A 1 54.93 -13.09 21.23
C MET A 1 53.45 -12.85 21.54
N ALA A 2 53.06 -12.66 22.81
CA ALA A 2 51.66 -12.40 23.22
C ALA A 2 50.95 -11.24 22.46
N ARG A 3 51.65 -10.12 22.22
CA ARG A 3 51.09 -8.94 21.53
C ARG A 3 50.74 -9.20 20.05
N ARG A 4 51.49 -10.08 19.37
CA ARG A 4 51.22 -10.50 17.97
C ARG A 4 50.07 -11.52 17.90
N GLY A 5 49.94 -12.39 18.91
CA GLY A 5 48.81 -13.33 19.03
C GLY A 5 47.48 -12.62 19.30
N LEU A 6 47.48 -11.58 20.15
CA LEU A 6 46.30 -10.73 20.40
C LEU A 6 45.88 -9.92 19.17
N LEU A 7 46.84 -9.37 18.41
CA LEU A 7 46.56 -8.70 17.14
C LEU A 7 46.01 -9.68 16.09
N ALA A 8 46.58 -10.87 15.95
CA ALA A 8 46.09 -11.88 15.02
C ALA A 8 44.70 -12.41 15.39
N ALA A 9 44.43 -12.65 16.68
CA ALA A 9 43.10 -13.02 17.16
C ALA A 9 42.06 -11.90 16.97
N GLY A 10 42.46 -10.65 17.19
CA GLY A 10 41.62 -9.47 16.92
C GLY A 10 41.27 -9.35 15.43
N VAL A 11 42.25 -9.53 14.54
CA VAL A 11 42.02 -9.52 13.08
C VAL A 11 41.10 -10.69 12.66
N LEU A 12 41.31 -11.90 13.19
CA LEU A 12 40.45 -13.05 12.90
C LEU A 12 39.01 -12.84 13.37
N ALA A 13 38.80 -12.24 14.54
CA ALA A 13 37.46 -11.91 15.03
C ALA A 13 36.77 -10.84 14.17
N VAL A 14 37.50 -9.83 13.70
CA VAL A 14 36.98 -8.80 12.79
C VAL A 14 36.63 -9.41 11.42
N VAL A 15 37.49 -10.28 10.87
CA VAL A 15 37.24 -10.96 9.59
C VAL A 15 36.04 -11.91 9.72
N ALA A 16 35.97 -12.73 10.78
CA ALA A 16 34.84 -13.63 11.01
C ALA A 16 33.52 -12.87 11.22
N GLY A 17 33.57 -11.74 11.95
CA GLY A 17 32.44 -10.83 12.09
C GLY A 17 32.00 -10.24 10.75
N GLY A 18 32.93 -9.75 9.93
CA GLY A 18 32.65 -9.23 8.60
C GLY A 18 32.02 -10.27 7.66
N VAL A 19 32.51 -11.51 7.68
CA VAL A 19 31.95 -12.63 6.90
C VAL A 19 30.52 -12.95 7.34
N LEU A 20 30.24 -12.95 8.65
CA LEU A 20 28.88 -13.19 9.16
C LEU A 20 27.91 -12.09 8.74
N LEU A 21 28.31 -10.82 8.79
CA LEU A 21 27.48 -9.69 8.37
C LEU A 21 27.19 -9.76 6.86
N ALA A 22 28.21 -10.07 6.05
CA ALA A 22 28.04 -10.26 4.60
C ALA A 22 27.12 -11.46 4.28
N ALA A 23 27.21 -12.55 5.06
CA ALA A 23 26.34 -13.70 4.91
C ALA A 23 24.87 -13.38 5.25
N ILE A 24 24.61 -12.55 6.27
CA ILE A 24 23.26 -12.08 6.61
C ILE A 24 22.66 -11.30 5.43
N ASP A 25 23.42 -10.34 4.89
CA ASP A 25 22.99 -9.56 3.73
C ASP A 25 22.75 -10.44 2.50
N HIS A 26 23.59 -11.46 2.28
CA HIS A 26 23.45 -12.41 1.17
C HIS A 26 22.22 -13.34 1.31
N VAL A 27 21.97 -13.87 2.51
CA VAL A 27 20.77 -14.71 2.79
C VAL A 27 19.50 -13.88 2.67
N GLY A 28 19.56 -12.58 2.97
CA GLY A 28 18.49 -11.65 2.68
C GLY A 28 17.20 -11.93 3.46
N ARG A 29 17.27 -12.47 4.68
CA ARG A 29 16.08 -12.59 5.55
C ARG A 29 16.13 -11.54 6.65
N ALA A 30 15.11 -10.69 6.70
CA ALA A 30 14.98 -9.68 7.76
C ALA A 30 14.60 -10.33 9.10
N PRO A 31 14.99 -9.75 10.25
CA PRO A 31 14.59 -10.29 11.55
C PRO A 31 13.07 -10.45 11.67
N ARG A 32 12.27 -9.48 11.20
CA ARG A 32 10.80 -9.57 11.16
C ARG A 32 10.21 -10.74 10.36
N THR A 33 10.92 -11.26 9.35
CA THR A 33 10.47 -12.43 8.59
C THR A 33 11.06 -13.74 9.12
N LEU A 34 12.24 -13.67 9.75
CA LEU A 34 12.88 -14.83 10.38
C LEU A 34 12.25 -15.18 11.73
N ALA A 35 11.88 -14.20 12.56
CA ALA A 35 11.27 -14.38 13.87
C ALA A 35 10.03 -15.30 13.84
N PRO A 36 8.99 -15.04 13.02
CA PRO A 36 7.82 -15.93 12.96
C PRO A 36 8.16 -17.32 12.41
N TYR A 37 9.18 -17.43 11.53
CA TYR A 37 9.64 -18.73 11.05
C TYR A 37 10.26 -19.56 12.18
N ILE A 38 11.11 -18.96 13.03
CA ILE A 38 11.71 -19.62 14.18
C ILE A 38 10.63 -20.08 15.16
N GLU A 39 9.68 -19.20 15.49
CA GLU A 39 8.57 -19.54 16.39
C GLU A 39 7.76 -20.72 15.85
N LYS A 40 7.36 -20.68 14.57
CA LYS A 40 6.65 -21.78 13.90
C LYS A 40 7.44 -23.09 13.92
N ARG A 41 8.75 -23.06 13.68
CA ARG A 41 9.59 -24.27 13.67
C ARG A 41 9.85 -24.82 15.08
N SER A 42 9.78 -23.98 16.10
CA SER A 42 9.90 -24.41 17.50
C SER A 42 8.60 -24.94 18.10
N SER A 43 7.45 -24.56 17.55
CA SER A 43 6.12 -24.96 18.04
C SER A 43 5.89 -26.48 17.97
N GLY A 44 5.27 -27.05 19.00
CA GLY A 44 4.97 -28.48 19.11
C GLY A 44 6.14 -29.34 19.60
N HIS A 45 7.28 -28.72 19.93
CA HIS A 45 8.42 -29.39 20.55
C HIS A 45 8.31 -29.37 22.10
N ASN A 46 9.34 -29.85 22.81
CA ASN A 46 9.35 -29.77 24.27
C ASN A 46 9.42 -28.31 24.76
N PRO A 47 9.01 -28.02 26.01
CA PRO A 47 8.89 -26.65 26.51
C PRO A 47 10.18 -25.82 26.45
N LEU A 48 11.36 -26.45 26.54
CA LEU A 48 12.63 -25.72 26.45
C LEU A 48 12.85 -25.16 25.04
N ILE A 49 12.56 -25.95 24.00
CA ILE A 49 12.70 -25.54 22.60
C ILE A 49 11.69 -24.45 22.26
N GLU A 50 10.43 -24.62 22.66
CA GLU A 50 9.37 -23.63 22.42
C GLU A 50 9.68 -22.29 23.12
N ASN A 51 10.11 -22.33 24.38
CA ASN A 51 10.47 -21.13 25.13
C ASN A 51 11.67 -20.42 24.51
N THR A 52 12.67 -21.18 24.06
CA THR A 52 13.84 -20.63 23.39
C THR A 52 13.46 -19.99 22.05
N GLY A 53 12.66 -20.66 21.23
CA GLY A 53 12.18 -20.14 19.96
C GLY A 53 11.40 -18.84 20.10
N ARG A 54 10.45 -18.78 21.03
CA ARG A 54 9.69 -17.56 21.35
C ARG A 54 10.59 -16.42 21.82
N ARG A 55 11.57 -16.71 22.69
CA ARG A 55 12.51 -15.69 23.18
C ARG A 55 13.39 -15.12 22.07
N VAL A 56 13.91 -15.98 21.19
CA VAL A 56 14.71 -15.56 20.04
C VAL A 56 13.86 -14.71 19.08
N ALA A 57 12.63 -15.16 18.77
CA ALA A 57 11.71 -14.41 17.93
C ALA A 57 11.41 -13.02 18.51
N ALA A 58 11.14 -12.92 19.82
CA ALA A 58 10.90 -11.65 20.50
C ALA A 58 12.12 -10.71 20.44
N ILE A 59 13.33 -11.23 20.62
CA ILE A 59 14.57 -10.44 20.52
C ILE A 59 14.75 -9.92 19.09
N LEU A 60 14.60 -10.78 18.08
CA LEU A 60 14.74 -10.38 16.66
C LEU A 60 13.72 -9.31 16.28
N THR A 61 12.46 -9.49 16.67
CA THR A 61 11.39 -8.50 16.44
C THR A 61 11.69 -7.18 17.16
N SER A 62 12.14 -7.23 18.41
CA SER A 62 12.48 -6.02 19.18
C SER A 62 13.65 -5.24 18.58
N LEU A 63 14.69 -5.94 18.11
CA LEU A 63 15.82 -5.30 17.44
C LEU A 63 15.38 -4.59 16.15
N ASP A 64 14.56 -5.25 15.32
CA ASP A 64 14.17 -4.74 14.01
C ASP A 64 13.04 -3.70 14.05
N ARG A 65 12.00 -3.94 14.85
CA ARG A 65 10.80 -3.08 14.90
C ARG A 65 10.81 -2.12 16.08
N GLY A 66 11.68 -2.31 17.08
CA GLY A 66 11.56 -1.65 18.37
C GLY A 66 10.49 -2.31 19.25
N SER A 67 10.28 -1.78 20.46
CA SER A 67 9.20 -2.24 21.33
C SER A 67 7.83 -1.88 20.76
N ALA A 68 6.88 -2.80 20.85
CA ALA A 68 5.47 -2.51 20.57
C ALA A 68 4.93 -1.54 21.63
N GLY A 69 5.00 -0.24 21.32
CA GLY A 69 4.40 0.81 22.13
C GLY A 69 2.89 0.92 21.92
N THR A 70 2.28 1.90 22.56
CA THR A 70 0.90 2.30 22.29
C THR A 70 0.73 2.62 20.80
N PRO A 71 -0.35 2.16 20.14
CA PRO A 71 -0.64 2.55 18.77
C PRO A 71 -0.60 4.08 18.61
N PRO A 72 -0.02 4.58 17.51
CA PRO A 72 0.04 6.01 17.24
C PRO A 72 -1.37 6.59 17.13
N ALA A 73 -1.51 7.88 17.46
CA ALA A 73 -2.73 8.61 17.15
C ALA A 73 -2.96 8.63 15.64
N ARG A 74 -4.23 8.64 15.22
CA ARG A 74 -4.57 8.92 13.83
C ARG A 74 -4.28 10.39 13.55
N LEU A 75 -3.33 10.63 12.66
CA LEU A 75 -2.99 11.98 12.22
C LEU A 75 -3.96 12.46 11.15
N ALA A 76 -4.35 13.72 11.23
CA ALA A 76 -5.04 14.40 10.14
C ALA A 76 -4.00 14.68 9.05
N LEU A 77 -4.00 13.85 7.99
CA LEU A 77 -3.08 13.95 6.86
C LEU A 77 -3.79 14.56 5.66
N ALA A 78 -3.03 15.25 4.81
CA ALA A 78 -3.51 15.70 3.50
C ALA A 78 -3.76 14.52 2.54
N ALA A 79 -3.13 13.36 2.80
CA ALA A 79 -3.47 12.09 2.15
C ALA A 79 -4.69 11.44 2.82
N GLY A 80 -5.52 10.80 2.01
CA GLY A 80 -6.80 10.24 2.43
C GLY A 80 -7.95 11.23 2.30
N ALA A 81 -9.12 10.80 2.74
CA ALA A 81 -10.35 11.58 2.69
C ALA A 81 -10.25 12.86 3.52
N GLN A 82 -10.69 13.96 2.93
CA GLN A 82 -10.64 15.31 3.43
C GLN A 82 -12.04 15.80 3.81
N PRO A 83 -12.17 16.67 4.83
CA PRO A 83 -13.44 17.25 5.24
C PRO A 83 -14.01 18.23 4.20
N ARG A 84 -13.16 18.76 3.32
CA ARG A 84 -13.58 19.61 2.21
C ARG A 84 -14.15 18.74 1.08
N PRO A 85 -15.38 18.99 0.59
CA PRO A 85 -15.93 18.25 -0.53
C PRO A 85 -15.10 18.43 -1.80
N VAL A 86 -15.02 17.37 -2.59
CA VAL A 86 -14.68 17.43 -4.02
C VAL A 86 -15.96 17.46 -4.87
N GLY A 87 -15.83 17.90 -6.12
CA GLY A 87 -16.96 18.07 -7.03
C GLY A 87 -17.66 19.43 -6.88
N GLN A 88 -18.50 19.79 -7.84
CA GLN A 88 -19.34 21.00 -7.78
C GLN A 88 -20.79 20.62 -7.46
N ASP A 89 -21.48 21.49 -6.73
CA ASP A 89 -22.93 21.40 -6.57
C ASP A 89 -23.58 21.73 -7.91
N GLY A 90 -24.30 20.75 -8.46
CA GLY A 90 -25.04 20.90 -9.71
C GLY A 90 -26.51 20.58 -9.48
N ALA A 91 -27.38 21.07 -10.38
CA ALA A 91 -28.73 20.54 -10.49
C ALA A 91 -28.62 19.04 -10.81
N GLY A 92 -29.16 18.18 -9.93
CA GLY A 92 -28.91 16.75 -9.98
C GLY A 92 -30.02 15.94 -9.34
N ILE A 93 -29.96 14.62 -9.53
CA ILE A 93 -30.90 13.64 -8.98
C ILE A 93 -30.67 13.57 -7.47
N GLN A 94 -31.65 13.97 -6.67
CA GLN A 94 -31.59 13.87 -5.22
C GLN A 94 -32.10 12.51 -4.75
N VAL A 95 -31.32 11.85 -3.89
CA VAL A 95 -31.62 10.50 -3.41
C VAL A 95 -31.57 10.46 -1.89
N ALA A 96 -32.65 10.02 -1.26
CA ALA A 96 -32.77 9.95 0.21
C ALA A 96 -32.93 8.52 0.75
N THR A 97 -33.00 7.50 -0.12
CA THR A 97 -33.17 6.10 0.30
C THR A 97 -32.31 5.13 -0.52
N PRO A 98 -32.00 3.93 0.00
CA PRO A 98 -31.29 2.88 -0.74
C PRO A 98 -31.97 2.48 -2.06
N GLU A 99 -33.31 2.39 -2.07
CA GLU A 99 -34.09 2.01 -3.25
C GLU A 99 -34.01 3.08 -4.33
N ALA A 100 -34.09 4.36 -3.94
CA ALA A 100 -33.92 5.48 -4.84
C ALA A 100 -32.50 5.53 -5.41
N LEU A 101 -31.46 5.17 -4.63
CA LEU A 101 -30.10 5.06 -5.15
C LEU A 101 -29.99 3.97 -6.21
N ARG A 102 -30.49 2.77 -5.93
CA ARG A 102 -30.53 1.66 -6.90
C ARG A 102 -31.24 2.07 -8.19
N ALA A 103 -32.40 2.73 -8.08
CA ALA A 103 -33.15 3.21 -9.24
C ALA A 103 -32.35 4.25 -10.04
N ALA A 104 -31.72 5.22 -9.38
CA ALA A 104 -30.92 6.25 -10.02
C ALA A 104 -29.72 5.65 -10.77
N LEU A 105 -28.99 4.70 -10.16
CA LEU A 105 -27.84 4.04 -10.80
C LEU A 105 -28.24 3.27 -12.08
N LEU A 106 -29.41 2.63 -12.07
CA LEU A 106 -29.93 1.89 -13.22
C LEU A 106 -30.43 2.79 -14.36
N GLN A 107 -30.83 4.03 -14.05
CA GLN A 107 -31.45 4.95 -14.99
C GLN A 107 -30.56 6.12 -15.42
N ALA A 108 -29.38 6.25 -14.80
CA ALA A 108 -28.48 7.37 -15.04
C ALA A 108 -28.10 7.55 -16.52
N SER A 109 -27.94 8.82 -16.89
CA SER A 109 -27.48 9.31 -18.18
C SER A 109 -26.16 10.05 -18.02
N PRO A 110 -25.31 10.10 -19.06
CA PRO A 110 -24.05 10.84 -19.00
C PRO A 110 -24.23 12.28 -18.54
N GLY A 111 -23.46 12.71 -17.54
CA GLY A 111 -23.54 14.03 -16.93
C GLY A 111 -24.45 14.13 -15.71
N ASP A 112 -25.22 13.08 -15.39
CA ASP A 112 -26.04 13.06 -14.19
C ASP A 112 -25.18 13.15 -12.92
N VAL A 113 -25.65 13.97 -11.97
CA VAL A 113 -25.10 14.06 -10.62
C VAL A 113 -26.15 13.54 -9.63
N ILE A 114 -25.91 12.35 -9.09
CA ILE A 114 -26.73 11.71 -8.06
C ILE A 114 -26.21 12.16 -6.70
N THR A 115 -26.95 13.04 -6.02
CA THR A 115 -26.58 13.57 -4.71
C THR A 115 -27.38 12.88 -3.62
N LEU A 116 -26.68 12.23 -2.69
CA LEU A 116 -27.28 11.56 -1.54
C LEU A 116 -27.53 12.58 -0.44
N ALA A 117 -28.74 12.58 0.10
CA ALA A 117 -29.07 13.31 1.31
C ALA A 117 -28.32 12.74 2.53
N PRO A 118 -28.00 13.54 3.55
CA PRO A 118 -27.40 13.04 4.78
C PRO A 118 -28.19 11.89 5.40
N GLY A 119 -27.50 10.83 5.82
CA GLY A 119 -28.14 9.66 6.42
C GLY A 119 -27.38 8.36 6.17
N THR A 120 -27.99 7.27 6.65
CA THR A 120 -27.48 5.91 6.51
C THR A 120 -28.26 5.14 5.44
N TYR A 121 -27.54 4.55 4.49
CA TYR A 121 -28.04 3.78 3.37
C TYR A 121 -27.56 2.34 3.51
N ARG A 122 -28.42 1.44 3.99
CA ARG A 122 -28.08 0.04 4.18
C ARG A 122 -28.52 -0.81 3.00
N PHE A 123 -27.59 -1.62 2.48
CA PHE A 123 -27.83 -2.56 1.39
C PHE A 123 -27.57 -4.00 1.86
N GLN A 124 -28.50 -4.88 1.51
CA GLN A 124 -28.47 -6.30 1.81
C GLN A 124 -28.81 -7.13 0.56
N GLY A 125 -28.39 -8.40 0.58
CA GLY A 125 -28.71 -9.37 -0.45
C GLY A 125 -27.81 -9.24 -1.68
N LYS A 126 -28.39 -8.88 -2.83
CA LYS A 126 -27.64 -8.79 -4.09
C LYS A 126 -26.78 -7.53 -4.15
N SER A 127 -25.68 -7.64 -4.90
CA SER A 127 -24.81 -6.54 -5.29
C SER A 127 -25.59 -5.42 -6.01
N ILE A 128 -25.00 -4.23 -6.04
CA ILE A 128 -25.59 -3.03 -6.63
C ILE A 128 -24.98 -2.82 -8.02
N ASP A 129 -25.75 -3.13 -9.05
CA ASP A 129 -25.28 -2.97 -10.43
C ASP A 129 -25.16 -1.50 -10.83
N VAL A 130 -24.06 -1.15 -11.51
CA VAL A 130 -23.80 0.16 -12.09
C VAL A 130 -23.57 -0.01 -13.61
N PRO A 131 -24.64 -0.13 -14.41
CA PRO A 131 -24.55 -0.63 -15.79
C PRO A 131 -24.57 0.45 -16.87
N ARG A 132 -24.88 1.71 -16.53
CA ARG A 132 -25.09 2.79 -17.52
C ARG A 132 -23.75 3.47 -17.84
N PRO A 133 -23.34 3.64 -19.10
CA PRO A 133 -22.09 4.32 -19.40
C PRO A 133 -22.22 5.84 -19.22
N GLY A 134 -21.24 6.47 -18.59
CA GLY A 134 -20.99 7.91 -18.73
C GLY A 134 -20.20 8.22 -20.00
N ARG A 135 -19.70 9.46 -20.12
CA ARG A 135 -18.76 9.87 -21.17
C ARG A 135 -17.57 10.63 -20.58
N ALA A 136 -16.48 10.73 -21.34
CA ALA A 136 -15.29 11.47 -20.93
C ALA A 136 -15.59 12.96 -20.62
N ASP A 137 -16.50 13.57 -21.38
CA ASP A 137 -16.94 14.96 -21.21
C ASP A 137 -18.15 15.11 -20.27
N ALA A 138 -18.77 14.00 -19.88
CA ALA A 138 -19.99 13.95 -19.08
C ALA A 138 -20.00 12.66 -18.23
N PRO A 139 -19.12 12.55 -17.23
CA PRO A 139 -19.13 11.40 -16.32
C PRO A 139 -20.42 11.38 -15.49
N ILE A 140 -20.78 10.22 -14.97
CA ILE A 140 -21.89 10.09 -14.02
C ILE A 140 -21.31 10.14 -12.61
N VAL A 141 -21.84 11.04 -11.77
CA VAL A 141 -21.30 11.29 -10.43
C VAL A 141 -22.29 10.80 -9.37
N VAL A 142 -21.81 10.06 -8.38
CA VAL A 142 -22.54 9.70 -7.16
C VAL A 142 -21.82 10.35 -5.98
N ARG A 143 -22.48 11.22 -5.22
CA ARG A 143 -21.79 11.99 -4.19
C ARG A 143 -22.60 12.27 -2.94
N ALA A 144 -21.87 12.52 -1.85
CA ALA A 144 -22.37 13.37 -0.77
C ALA A 144 -22.01 14.83 -1.06
N ALA A 145 -22.92 15.75 -0.73
CA ALA A 145 -22.65 17.19 -0.81
C ALA A 145 -21.54 17.61 0.18
N GLN A 146 -21.59 17.06 1.39
CA GLN A 146 -20.62 17.29 2.47
C GLN A 146 -20.00 15.94 2.91
N PRO A 147 -18.66 15.80 2.92
CA PRO A 147 -18.02 14.58 3.41
C PRO A 147 -18.45 14.25 4.83
N GLY A 148 -18.59 12.95 5.14
CA GLY A 148 -18.97 12.49 6.47
C GLY A 148 -20.46 12.60 6.82
N THR A 149 -21.31 13.04 5.89
CA THR A 149 -22.78 13.11 6.13
C THR A 149 -23.57 11.92 5.58
N VAL A 150 -22.97 11.16 4.66
CA VAL A 150 -23.60 9.99 4.02
C VAL A 150 -22.82 8.73 4.37
N HIS A 151 -23.51 7.78 5.01
CA HIS A 151 -22.97 6.49 5.40
C HIS A 151 -23.64 5.37 4.61
N ILE A 152 -22.88 4.62 3.84
CA ILE A 152 -23.35 3.48 3.06
C ILE A 152 -22.88 2.21 3.77
N GLU A 153 -23.83 1.41 4.24
CA GLU A 153 -23.56 0.11 4.87
C GLU A 153 -23.82 -1.00 3.85
N LEU A 154 -22.78 -1.76 3.51
CA LEU A 154 -22.85 -2.88 2.59
C LEU A 154 -22.79 -4.20 3.37
N GLU A 155 -23.90 -4.92 3.38
CA GLU A 155 -24.02 -6.30 3.84
C GLU A 155 -24.27 -7.19 2.61
N THR A 156 -23.34 -7.11 1.66
CA THR A 156 -23.34 -7.85 0.40
C THR A 156 -21.94 -8.39 0.15
N LEU A 157 -21.84 -9.50 -0.58
CA LEU A 157 -20.55 -10.06 -0.99
C LEU A 157 -19.73 -9.01 -1.76
N GLU A 158 -20.35 -8.44 -2.78
CA GLU A 158 -19.82 -7.33 -3.56
C GLU A 158 -20.81 -6.16 -3.45
N GLY A 159 -20.29 -4.96 -3.24
CA GLY A 159 -21.05 -3.71 -3.14
C GLY A 159 -21.50 -3.21 -4.51
N PHE A 160 -20.88 -2.13 -4.97
CA PHE A 160 -21.11 -1.58 -6.30
C PHE A 160 -20.35 -2.37 -7.36
N VAL A 161 -21.06 -3.03 -8.26
CA VAL A 161 -20.48 -3.72 -9.42
C VAL A 161 -20.48 -2.75 -10.60
N VAL A 162 -19.31 -2.17 -10.87
CA VAL A 162 -19.12 -1.13 -11.88
C VAL A 162 -18.69 -1.76 -13.19
N GLY A 163 -19.68 -2.05 -14.03
CA GLY A 163 -19.49 -2.67 -15.33
C GLY A 163 -19.43 -1.70 -16.51
N ALA A 164 -19.66 -0.41 -16.27
CA ALA A 164 -19.74 0.63 -17.29
C ALA A 164 -18.77 1.80 -17.02
N PRO A 165 -18.31 2.51 -18.05
CA PRO A 165 -17.23 3.49 -17.91
C PRO A 165 -17.68 4.85 -17.40
N TYR A 166 -16.71 5.67 -17.01
CA TYR A 166 -16.86 7.09 -16.63
C TYR A 166 -17.82 7.33 -15.44
N TRP A 167 -17.72 6.47 -14.43
CA TRP A 167 -18.38 6.67 -13.14
C TRP A 167 -17.45 7.28 -12.11
N ARG A 168 -17.98 8.19 -11.30
CA ARG A 168 -17.23 8.87 -10.26
C ARG A 168 -18.01 8.86 -8.95
N PHE A 169 -17.37 8.40 -7.87
CA PHE A 169 -17.94 8.32 -6.54
C PHE A 169 -17.19 9.27 -5.61
N GLU A 170 -17.90 10.17 -4.94
CA GLU A 170 -17.28 11.28 -4.20
C GLU A 170 -17.83 11.50 -2.79
N ASN A 171 -16.92 11.79 -1.84
CA ASN A 171 -17.26 12.24 -0.47
C ASN A 171 -18.08 11.23 0.36
N LEU A 172 -18.06 9.94 0.01
CA LEU A 172 -18.89 8.90 0.65
C LEU A 172 -18.14 8.20 1.78
N ASN A 173 -18.87 7.82 2.82
CA ASN A 173 -18.41 6.85 3.81
C ASN A 173 -19.04 5.50 3.49
N ILE A 174 -18.24 4.45 3.27
CA ILE A 174 -18.71 3.13 2.83
C ILE A 174 -18.13 2.05 3.74
N ASP A 175 -19.00 1.27 4.36
CA ASP A 175 -18.66 0.33 5.41
C ASP A 175 -19.13 -1.09 5.07
N GLY A 176 -18.23 -2.06 5.14
CA GLY A 176 -18.56 -3.48 5.10
C GLY A 176 -19.07 -3.92 6.46
N VAL A 177 -20.35 -4.29 6.54
CA VAL A 177 -21.02 -4.64 7.81
C VAL A 177 -21.45 -6.11 7.87
N CYS A 178 -20.84 -6.96 7.03
CA CYS A 178 -21.14 -8.38 6.98
C CYS A 178 -20.77 -9.09 8.28
N ARG A 179 -21.56 -10.11 8.62
CA ARG A 179 -21.35 -10.92 9.82
C ARG A 179 -20.06 -11.73 9.76
N ALA A 180 -19.72 -12.26 8.58
CA ALA A 180 -18.49 -13.00 8.32
C ALA A 180 -17.65 -12.26 7.28
N ASP A 181 -16.33 -12.28 7.44
CA ASP A 181 -15.44 -11.58 6.51
C ASP A 181 -15.41 -12.23 5.14
N ASP A 182 -15.63 -13.54 5.07
CA ASP A 182 -15.77 -14.28 3.81
C ASP A 182 -16.92 -13.77 2.93
N ASP A 183 -17.91 -13.09 3.54
CA ASP A 183 -19.07 -12.52 2.86
C ASP A 183 -18.92 -11.01 2.60
N CYS A 184 -17.77 -10.40 2.89
CA CYS A 184 -17.52 -8.97 2.75
C CYS A 184 -16.29 -8.73 1.87
N GLU A 185 -16.44 -9.03 0.57
CA GLU A 185 -15.33 -9.01 -0.38
C GLU A 185 -15.02 -7.58 -0.81
N HIS A 186 -15.96 -6.86 -1.44
CA HIS A 186 -15.65 -5.63 -2.18
C HIS A 186 -16.65 -4.50 -1.93
N ALA A 187 -16.17 -3.26 -1.69
CA ALA A 187 -17.04 -2.08 -1.72
C ALA A 187 -17.34 -1.67 -3.17
N PHE A 188 -16.29 -1.64 -3.98
CA PHE A 188 -16.35 -1.48 -5.43
C PHE A 188 -15.74 -2.68 -6.12
N HIS A 189 -16.47 -3.27 -7.05
CA HIS A 189 -15.96 -4.26 -7.99
C HIS A 189 -16.03 -3.69 -9.40
N VAL A 190 -14.90 -3.15 -9.88
CA VAL A 190 -14.78 -2.53 -11.20
C VAL A 190 -14.36 -3.60 -12.20
N ILE A 191 -15.24 -3.90 -13.15
CA ILE A 191 -15.07 -5.05 -14.04
C ILE A 191 -15.23 -4.70 -15.50
N GLY A 192 -14.58 -5.47 -16.37
CA GLY A 192 -14.88 -5.46 -17.81
C GLY A 192 -14.77 -4.07 -18.44
N ASN A 193 -15.91 -3.45 -18.76
CA ASN A 193 -15.98 -2.12 -19.39
C ASN A 193 -15.96 -0.94 -18.40
N GLY A 194 -15.75 -1.17 -17.10
CA GLY A 194 -15.68 -0.13 -16.06
C GLY A 194 -14.46 0.80 -16.14
N HIS A 195 -13.96 1.12 -17.34
CA HIS A 195 -12.79 1.99 -17.52
C HIS A 195 -13.08 3.44 -17.13
N HIS A 196 -12.05 4.19 -16.75
CA HIS A 196 -12.17 5.57 -16.28
C HIS A 196 -13.07 5.73 -15.04
N PHE A 197 -13.15 4.68 -14.21
CA PHE A 197 -13.74 4.77 -12.87
C PHE A 197 -12.95 5.74 -11.99
N ALA A 198 -13.64 6.47 -11.11
CA ALA A 198 -13.01 7.32 -10.11
C ALA A 198 -13.63 7.15 -8.71
N SER A 199 -12.80 6.85 -7.70
CA SER A 199 -13.13 7.01 -6.28
C SER A 199 -12.36 8.19 -5.74
N VAL A 200 -13.04 9.28 -5.37
CA VAL A 200 -12.38 10.50 -4.88
C VAL A 200 -12.94 10.96 -3.55
N ASN A 201 -12.07 11.22 -2.59
CA ASN A 201 -12.47 11.74 -1.28
C ASN A 201 -13.41 10.82 -0.47
N ASN A 202 -13.33 9.50 -0.69
CA ASN A 202 -14.17 8.53 0.01
C ASN A 202 -13.45 7.94 1.23
N THR A 203 -14.21 7.53 2.24
CA THR A 203 -13.71 6.69 3.34
C THR A 203 -14.34 5.31 3.19
N ILE A 204 -13.53 4.28 2.97
CA ILE A 204 -13.99 2.90 2.77
C ILE A 204 -13.41 2.00 3.86
N ARG A 205 -14.24 1.19 4.51
CA ARG A 205 -13.82 0.37 5.65
C ARG A 205 -14.31 -1.07 5.60
N ASP A 206 -13.49 -1.96 6.13
CA ASP A 206 -13.88 -3.33 6.51
C ASP A 206 -14.36 -4.25 5.38
N PHE A 207 -13.65 -4.22 4.25
CA PHE A 207 -13.75 -5.21 3.16
C PHE A 207 -12.44 -6.02 3.06
N ASN A 208 -12.51 -7.22 2.45
CA ASN A 208 -11.30 -7.98 2.14
C ASN A 208 -10.48 -7.29 1.05
N ALA A 209 -11.13 -6.78 0.01
CA ALA A 209 -10.57 -5.83 -0.93
C ALA A 209 -11.55 -4.68 -1.17
N HIS A 210 -11.32 -3.53 -0.54
CA HIS A 210 -12.19 -2.35 -0.62
C HIS A 210 -12.50 -1.96 -2.07
N ILE A 211 -11.49 -1.99 -2.95
CA ILE A 211 -11.65 -1.80 -4.38
C ILE A 211 -11.00 -2.97 -5.12
N LYS A 212 -11.83 -3.79 -5.78
CA LYS A 212 -11.40 -4.87 -6.67
C LYS A 212 -11.55 -4.43 -8.12
N ILE A 213 -10.51 -4.63 -8.92
CA ILE A 213 -10.45 -4.27 -10.33
C ILE A 213 -9.98 -5.49 -11.13
N ASN A 214 -10.78 -5.96 -12.09
CA ASN A 214 -10.33 -7.04 -12.97
C ASN A 214 -11.01 -7.04 -14.35
N GLY A 215 -10.37 -7.71 -15.30
CA GLY A 215 -10.97 -7.99 -16.59
C GLY A 215 -12.20 -8.90 -16.47
N ALA A 216 -13.17 -8.72 -17.36
CA ALA A 216 -14.35 -9.58 -17.48
C ALA A 216 -14.81 -9.62 -18.95
N GLY A 217 -15.11 -10.81 -19.47
CA GLY A 217 -15.57 -10.99 -20.85
C GLY A 217 -14.59 -10.47 -21.91
N GLY A 218 -13.28 -10.60 -21.66
CA GLY A 218 -12.21 -10.13 -22.56
C GLY A 218 -12.01 -8.62 -22.58
N ARG A 219 -12.64 -7.87 -21.66
CA ARG A 219 -12.54 -6.41 -21.55
C ARG A 219 -11.92 -6.04 -20.21
N PHE A 220 -11.23 -4.91 -20.17
CA PHE A 220 -10.42 -4.48 -19.03
C PHE A 220 -10.78 -3.06 -18.59
N PRO A 221 -11.00 -2.84 -17.28
CA PRO A 221 -11.36 -1.53 -16.75
C PRO A 221 -10.11 -0.66 -16.61
N ASP A 222 -9.56 -0.17 -17.72
CA ASP A 222 -8.34 0.65 -17.75
C ASP A 222 -8.57 2.10 -17.30
N ASP A 223 -7.47 2.83 -17.04
CA ASP A 223 -7.43 4.29 -16.83
C ASP A 223 -8.26 4.82 -15.65
N GLY A 224 -8.35 4.03 -14.56
CA GLY A 224 -9.07 4.43 -13.36
C GLY A 224 -8.28 5.35 -12.41
N LEU A 225 -8.99 5.98 -11.49
CA LEU A 225 -8.47 6.91 -10.48
C LEU A 225 -8.94 6.54 -9.08
N ILE A 226 -8.01 6.43 -8.14
CA ILE A 226 -8.32 6.42 -6.71
C ILE A 226 -7.53 7.56 -6.09
N GLU A 227 -8.23 8.59 -5.62
CA GLU A 227 -7.61 9.83 -5.16
C GLU A 227 -8.19 10.29 -3.83
N HIS A 228 -7.33 10.75 -2.91
CA HIS A 228 -7.77 11.24 -1.59
C HIS A 228 -8.74 10.27 -0.90
N THR A 229 -8.59 8.97 -1.10
CA THR A 229 -9.45 7.96 -0.50
C THR A 229 -8.77 7.37 0.74
N THR A 230 -9.51 7.24 1.84
CA THR A 230 -9.07 6.51 3.03
C THR A 230 -9.58 5.08 2.96
N LEU A 231 -8.69 4.08 2.95
CA LEU A 231 -9.02 2.66 2.93
C LEU A 231 -8.43 2.00 4.18
N THR A 232 -9.29 1.54 5.10
CA THR A 232 -8.82 0.97 6.38
C THR A 232 -9.61 -0.26 6.80
N ALA A 233 -9.01 -1.15 7.56
CA ALA A 233 -9.76 -2.10 8.38
C ALA A 233 -9.71 -1.69 9.87
N THR A 234 -10.77 -1.98 10.60
CA THR A 234 -10.87 -1.73 12.05
C THR A 234 -10.38 -2.92 12.87
N ARG A 235 -10.26 -4.09 12.24
CA ARG A 235 -9.75 -5.34 12.81
C ARG A 235 -9.11 -6.20 11.73
N ALA A 236 -8.33 -7.19 12.16
CA ALA A 236 -7.85 -8.21 11.24
C ALA A 236 -9.02 -8.97 10.60
N ARG A 237 -8.89 -9.24 9.31
CA ARG A 237 -9.85 -10.01 8.52
C ARG A 237 -9.65 -11.50 8.77
N ALA A 238 -10.69 -12.16 9.25
CA ALA A 238 -10.80 -13.59 9.52
C ALA A 238 -11.34 -14.30 8.26
N THR A 239 -10.49 -14.43 7.25
CA THR A 239 -10.82 -15.05 5.97
C THR A 239 -9.60 -15.74 5.36
N ALA A 240 -9.84 -16.80 4.58
CA ALA A 240 -8.83 -17.38 3.71
C ALA A 240 -8.66 -16.59 2.39
N ASN A 241 -9.63 -15.76 2.02
CA ASN A 241 -9.64 -14.95 0.80
C ASN A 241 -8.51 -13.90 0.81
N PRO A 242 -8.12 -13.37 -0.36
CA PRO A 242 -7.14 -12.29 -0.42
C PRO A 242 -7.56 -11.08 0.39
N VAL A 243 -6.63 -10.50 1.17
CA VAL A 243 -6.87 -9.24 1.88
C VAL A 243 -5.95 -8.20 1.30
N THR A 244 -6.52 -7.26 0.55
CA THR A 244 -5.79 -6.15 -0.04
C THR A 244 -6.72 -4.97 -0.37
N PRO A 245 -6.61 -3.83 0.32
CA PRO A 245 -7.52 -2.71 0.11
C PRO A 245 -7.70 -2.27 -1.34
N VAL A 246 -6.64 -2.35 -2.16
CA VAL A 246 -6.77 -2.21 -3.62
C VAL A 246 -6.17 -3.42 -4.35
N ASP A 247 -7.05 -4.21 -4.95
CA ASP A 247 -6.73 -5.41 -5.73
C ASP A 247 -6.89 -5.10 -7.23
N LEU A 248 -5.79 -4.74 -7.91
CA LEU A 248 -5.80 -4.45 -9.34
C LEU A 248 -5.21 -5.61 -10.15
N VAL A 249 -6.04 -6.25 -10.97
CA VAL A 249 -5.66 -7.37 -11.84
C VAL A 249 -5.94 -7.03 -13.31
N ALA A 250 -4.95 -7.20 -14.17
CA ALA A 250 -5.01 -7.08 -15.64
C ALA A 250 -5.34 -5.69 -16.22
N ALA A 251 -5.65 -4.70 -15.38
CA ALA A 251 -5.91 -3.32 -15.80
C ALA A 251 -4.63 -2.48 -15.92
N SER A 252 -4.69 -1.45 -16.74
CA SER A 252 -3.58 -0.55 -17.09
C SER A 252 -3.95 0.91 -16.91
N GLY A 253 -2.95 1.79 -16.79
CA GLY A 253 -3.15 3.24 -16.75
C GLY A 253 -3.81 3.79 -15.48
N TRP A 254 -3.97 2.97 -14.43
CA TRP A 254 -4.56 3.43 -13.18
C TRP A 254 -3.63 4.37 -12.42
N THR A 255 -4.23 5.38 -11.79
CA THR A 255 -3.54 6.26 -10.85
C THR A 255 -4.14 6.13 -9.46
N LEU A 256 -3.32 5.71 -8.50
CA LEU A 256 -3.63 5.78 -7.07
C LEU A 256 -2.81 6.91 -6.47
N ARG A 257 -3.46 8.03 -6.12
CA ARG A 257 -2.77 9.19 -5.58
C ARG A 257 -3.32 9.74 -4.28
N ALA A 258 -2.42 10.20 -3.41
CA ALA A 258 -2.79 10.90 -2.19
C ALA A 258 -3.78 10.11 -1.31
N ASN A 259 -3.72 8.77 -1.33
CA ASN A 259 -4.60 7.92 -0.52
C ASN A 259 -3.97 7.62 0.84
N LEU A 260 -4.82 7.30 1.82
CA LEU A 260 -4.43 6.77 3.12
C LEU A 260 -4.88 5.32 3.21
N ILE A 261 -3.94 4.38 3.31
CA ILE A 261 -4.22 2.93 3.37
C ILE A 261 -3.70 2.38 4.69
N THR A 262 -4.57 1.85 5.55
CA THR A 262 -4.18 1.43 6.90
C THR A 262 -4.74 0.07 7.33
N ASP A 263 -3.99 -0.62 8.19
CA ASP A 263 -4.50 -1.72 9.02
C ASP A 263 -5.08 -2.93 8.27
N PHE A 264 -4.48 -3.33 7.15
CA PHE A 264 -4.96 -4.45 6.33
C PHE A 264 -4.46 -5.82 6.80
N ALA A 265 -4.66 -6.17 8.07
CA ALA A 265 -4.25 -7.45 8.62
C ALA A 265 -5.15 -8.62 8.17
N LYS A 266 -4.54 -9.77 7.80
CA LYS A 266 -5.22 -11.05 7.55
C LYS A 266 -4.85 -12.07 8.62
N ARG A 267 -5.84 -12.72 9.24
CA ARG A 267 -5.61 -13.69 10.33
C ARG A 267 -5.66 -15.15 9.89
N ASP A 268 -6.40 -15.47 8.84
CA ASP A 268 -6.63 -16.86 8.44
C ASP A 268 -5.94 -17.16 7.07
N GLY A 269 -6.07 -18.39 6.58
CA GLY A 269 -5.39 -18.84 5.36
C GLY A 269 -3.87 -18.74 5.44
N ASN A 270 -3.24 -18.10 4.46
CA ASN A 270 -1.79 -17.88 4.43
C ASN A 270 -1.32 -16.68 5.28
N GLN A 271 -2.25 -15.91 5.86
CA GLN A 271 -1.95 -14.71 6.67
C GLN A 271 -1.11 -13.64 5.95
N VAL A 272 -1.12 -13.64 4.61
CA VAL A 272 -0.44 -12.62 3.79
C VAL A 272 -1.47 -11.61 3.30
N SER A 273 -1.15 -10.33 3.43
CA SER A 273 -1.94 -9.22 2.90
C SER A 273 -1.06 -8.13 2.28
N TYR A 274 -1.68 -7.30 1.44
CA TYR A 274 -1.02 -6.24 0.68
C TYR A 274 -1.80 -4.94 0.84
N GLY A 275 -1.13 -3.79 0.97
CA GLY A 275 -1.83 -2.51 1.05
C GLY A 275 -2.51 -2.14 -0.26
N ALA A 276 -1.77 -2.26 -1.35
CA ALA A 276 -2.29 -2.23 -2.71
C ALA A 276 -1.35 -2.98 -3.64
N PHE A 277 -1.89 -3.59 -4.69
CA PHE A 277 -1.04 -4.09 -5.78
C PHE A 277 -1.65 -3.86 -7.16
N ALA A 278 -0.77 -3.85 -8.17
CA ALA A 278 -1.13 -4.03 -9.57
C ALA A 278 -0.46 -5.29 -10.12
N LYS A 279 -1.24 -6.21 -10.68
CA LYS A 279 -0.78 -7.50 -11.18
C LYS A 279 -1.57 -7.93 -12.42
N GLY A 280 -1.29 -9.11 -12.96
CA GLY A 280 -2.13 -9.71 -14.01
C GLY A 280 -1.81 -9.26 -15.44
N GLY A 281 -0.60 -8.79 -15.73
CA GLY A 281 -0.18 -8.39 -17.08
C GLY A 281 -0.68 -7.02 -17.52
N GLY A 282 -0.96 -6.14 -16.56
CA GLY A 282 -1.25 -4.72 -16.81
C GLY A 282 0.02 -3.92 -17.11
N ARG A 283 -0.15 -2.63 -17.38
CA ARG A 283 0.97 -1.71 -17.61
C ARG A 283 0.71 -0.29 -17.14
N ASN A 284 1.78 0.48 -16.93
CA ASN A 284 1.78 1.93 -16.75
C ASN A 284 0.85 2.41 -15.61
N ASN A 285 0.72 1.63 -14.55
CA ASN A 285 -0.01 2.05 -13.35
C ASN A 285 0.91 2.94 -12.49
N VAL A 286 0.32 3.89 -11.78
CA VAL A 286 1.04 4.87 -10.95
C VAL A 286 0.51 4.84 -9.53
N PHE A 287 1.39 4.57 -8.57
CA PHE A 287 1.15 4.77 -7.14
C PHE A 287 1.96 5.97 -6.69
N GLU A 288 1.31 7.10 -6.41
CA GLU A 288 2.00 8.31 -6.02
C GLU A 288 1.44 9.00 -4.78
N ARG A 289 2.32 9.57 -3.95
CA ARG A 289 1.91 10.40 -2.80
C ARG A 289 0.95 9.68 -1.84
N ASN A 290 0.94 8.36 -1.80
CA ASN A 290 0.11 7.61 -0.87
C ASN A 290 0.81 7.49 0.49
N VAL A 291 0.02 7.46 1.56
CA VAL A 291 0.46 7.02 2.88
C VAL A 291 -0.08 5.62 3.11
N VAL A 292 0.82 4.64 3.23
CA VAL A 292 0.49 3.23 3.50
C VAL A 292 1.02 2.86 4.87
N TRP A 293 0.14 2.73 5.85
CA TRP A 293 0.48 2.31 7.20
C TRP A 293 -0.01 0.88 7.44
N CYS A 294 0.87 -0.08 7.17
CA CYS A 294 0.55 -1.52 7.20
C CYS A 294 -0.11 -1.97 8.52
N GLU A 295 0.41 -1.47 9.63
CA GLU A 295 -0.06 -1.78 10.99
C GLU A 295 -0.05 -0.52 11.86
N GLN A 296 -1.06 0.34 11.71
CA GLN A 296 -1.21 1.53 12.54
C GLN A 296 -1.82 1.16 13.88
N MET A 297 -3.07 0.72 13.87
CA MET A 297 -3.81 0.28 15.05
C MET A 297 -3.66 -1.23 15.28
N LEU A 298 -3.26 -2.00 14.27
CA LEU A 298 -3.17 -3.46 14.31
C LEU A 298 -1.73 -4.00 14.46
N ARG A 299 -0.82 -3.19 15.02
CA ARG A 299 0.59 -3.56 15.23
C ARG A 299 0.73 -4.78 16.13
N GLY A 300 1.62 -5.68 15.75
CA GLY A 300 1.98 -6.87 16.54
C GLY A 300 1.07 -8.07 16.35
N LEU A 301 0.00 -7.96 15.55
CA LEU A 301 -0.75 -9.14 15.13
C LEU A 301 0.13 -10.05 14.24
N PRO A 302 -0.06 -11.39 14.23
CA PRO A 302 0.67 -12.27 13.34
C PRO A 302 0.33 -12.01 11.87
N GLY A 303 1.13 -12.57 10.96
CA GLY A 303 0.97 -12.46 9.51
C GLY A 303 1.95 -11.51 8.83
N GLN A 304 2.00 -11.59 7.51
CA GLN A 304 2.87 -10.78 6.66
C GLN A 304 2.04 -9.69 5.98
N ARG A 305 2.40 -8.43 6.18
CA ARG A 305 1.84 -7.29 5.46
C ARG A 305 2.91 -6.68 4.57
N VAL A 306 2.65 -6.73 3.27
CA VAL A 306 3.43 -6.03 2.26
C VAL A 306 2.77 -4.68 2.00
N GLY A 307 3.55 -3.61 1.85
CA GLY A 307 3.03 -2.27 1.57
C GLY A 307 2.43 -2.17 0.17
N LEU A 308 3.21 -1.64 -0.77
CA LEU A 308 2.83 -1.54 -2.18
C LEU A 308 3.50 -2.63 -3.00
N SER A 309 2.80 -3.18 -3.98
CA SER A 309 3.36 -4.25 -4.81
C SER A 309 3.03 -4.11 -6.30
N LEU A 310 4.01 -4.43 -7.14
CA LEU A 310 3.80 -4.74 -8.56
C LEU A 310 3.99 -6.24 -8.75
N GLY A 311 2.90 -6.93 -9.06
CA GLY A 311 2.79 -8.38 -8.98
C GLY A 311 2.60 -8.89 -7.55
N GLY A 312 2.85 -10.18 -7.32
CA GLY A 312 2.94 -10.74 -5.96
C GLY A 312 1.71 -11.43 -5.38
N GLY A 313 0.57 -11.47 -6.07
CA GLY A 313 -0.68 -12.04 -5.54
C GLY A 313 -1.06 -13.45 -6.02
N GLY A 314 -0.22 -14.12 -6.82
CA GLY A 314 -0.52 -15.47 -7.36
C GLY A 314 -1.64 -15.49 -8.41
N THR A 315 -1.54 -14.66 -9.44
CA THR A 315 -2.55 -14.60 -10.51
C THR A 315 -2.52 -15.88 -11.36
N GLY A 316 -3.65 -16.56 -11.51
CA GLY A 316 -3.81 -17.63 -12.51
C GLY A 316 -3.63 -17.08 -13.93
N HIS A 317 -3.01 -17.84 -14.82
CA HIS A 317 -2.68 -17.39 -16.18
C HIS A 317 -3.93 -16.94 -16.96
N GLU A 318 -5.06 -17.60 -16.74
CA GLU A 318 -6.36 -17.30 -17.33
C GLU A 318 -6.93 -15.92 -16.92
N PHE A 319 -6.48 -15.36 -15.80
CA PHE A 319 -6.90 -14.05 -15.31
C PHE A 319 -5.97 -12.91 -15.76
N CYS A 320 -4.85 -13.25 -16.38
CA CYS A 320 -3.96 -12.24 -16.94
C CYS A 320 -4.49 -11.68 -18.24
N ARG A 321 -4.18 -10.40 -18.48
CA ARG A 321 -4.58 -9.67 -19.69
C ARG A 321 -4.18 -10.39 -20.97
N ASP A 322 -3.01 -11.01 -20.97
CA ASP A 322 -2.41 -11.74 -22.09
C ASP A 322 -2.69 -13.25 -22.06
N GLY A 323 -3.40 -13.74 -21.04
CA GLY A 323 -3.62 -15.17 -20.80
C GLY A 323 -2.37 -15.97 -20.39
N ARG A 324 -1.25 -15.31 -20.09
CA ARG A 324 0.06 -15.96 -19.89
C ARG A 324 0.80 -15.50 -18.63
N CYS A 325 0.61 -14.26 -18.17
CA CYS A 325 1.33 -13.67 -17.03
C CYS A 325 2.87 -13.77 -17.16
N ILE A 326 3.45 -13.54 -18.34
CA ILE A 326 4.92 -13.55 -18.49
C ILE A 326 5.52 -12.52 -17.52
N THR A 327 4.98 -11.30 -17.56
CA THR A 327 5.12 -10.28 -16.55
C THR A 327 3.80 -10.11 -15.82
N GLU A 328 3.85 -9.91 -14.51
CA GLU A 328 2.69 -9.49 -13.74
C GLU A 328 2.38 -8.01 -13.95
N GLN A 329 3.41 -7.21 -14.27
CA GLN A 329 3.27 -5.79 -14.55
C GLN A 329 4.41 -5.22 -15.40
N GLU A 330 4.11 -4.19 -16.19
CA GLU A 330 5.11 -3.48 -17.02
C GLU A 330 5.07 -1.95 -16.81
N GLY A 331 6.23 -1.30 -16.80
CA GLY A 331 6.37 0.16 -16.95
C GLY A 331 5.75 1.02 -15.83
N SER A 332 5.45 0.43 -14.67
CA SER A 332 4.68 1.10 -13.62
C SER A 332 5.57 1.88 -12.64
N THR A 333 5.00 2.93 -12.05
CA THR A 333 5.74 3.89 -11.22
C THR A 333 5.22 3.91 -9.79
N LEU A 334 6.12 3.81 -8.82
CA LEU A 334 5.87 4.02 -7.39
C LEU A 334 6.70 5.22 -6.96
N ARG A 335 6.06 6.36 -6.66
CA ARG A 335 6.78 7.59 -6.33
C ARG A 335 6.23 8.38 -5.15
N ALA A 336 7.11 9.01 -4.40
CA ALA A 336 6.73 9.93 -3.33
C ALA A 336 5.75 9.34 -2.30
N ASN A 337 5.75 8.02 -2.08
CA ASN A 337 4.88 7.37 -1.09
C ASN A 337 5.59 7.32 0.28
N LEU A 338 4.82 7.44 1.36
CA LEU A 338 5.25 7.12 2.71
C LEU A 338 4.69 5.76 3.11
N ILE A 339 5.55 4.79 3.40
CA ILE A 339 5.16 3.42 3.73
C ILE A 339 5.73 3.06 5.09
N VAL A 340 4.87 2.63 6.01
CA VAL A 340 5.19 2.53 7.44
C VAL A 340 4.72 1.20 8.03
N GLY A 341 5.56 0.60 8.86
CA GLY A 341 5.15 -0.43 9.82
C GLY A 341 4.81 -1.78 9.20
N CYS A 342 5.36 -2.10 8.03
CA CYS A 342 5.07 -3.36 7.33
C CYS A 342 5.85 -4.52 7.95
N SER A 343 5.18 -5.63 8.27
CA SER A 343 5.85 -6.83 8.79
C SER A 343 6.66 -7.56 7.70
N ASP A 344 6.50 -7.15 6.44
CA ASP A 344 7.33 -7.56 5.31
C ASP A 344 7.79 -6.33 4.48
N ALA A 345 8.03 -6.52 3.17
CA ALA A 345 8.55 -5.49 2.28
C ALA A 345 7.61 -4.27 2.24
N GLY A 346 8.20 -3.08 2.27
CA GLY A 346 7.45 -1.85 2.04
C GLY A 346 7.06 -1.75 0.56
N ILE A 347 7.98 -2.10 -0.34
CA ILE A 347 7.74 -2.19 -1.78
C ILE A 347 8.20 -3.56 -2.28
N TYR A 348 7.32 -4.24 -3.01
CA TYR A 348 7.58 -5.56 -3.56
C TYR A 348 7.36 -5.60 -5.08
N LEU A 349 8.37 -6.03 -5.83
CA LEU A 349 8.29 -6.20 -7.29
C LEU A 349 8.47 -7.68 -7.64
N ASN A 350 7.46 -8.29 -8.22
CA ASN A 350 7.43 -9.70 -8.58
C ASN A 350 6.96 -9.88 -10.02
N LYS A 351 7.88 -10.28 -10.89
CA LYS A 351 7.71 -10.28 -12.35
C LYS A 351 7.24 -8.92 -12.88
N ALA A 352 7.80 -7.84 -12.35
CA ALA A 352 7.44 -6.46 -12.71
C ALA A 352 8.56 -5.80 -13.54
N ALA A 353 8.36 -5.72 -14.85
CA ALA A 353 9.37 -5.26 -15.80
C ALA A 353 9.38 -3.73 -15.96
N GLY A 354 10.56 -3.13 -16.05
CA GLY A 354 10.73 -1.70 -16.34
C GLY A 354 10.07 -0.79 -15.30
N SER A 355 10.07 -1.21 -14.03
CA SER A 355 9.45 -0.46 -12.94
C SER A 355 10.27 0.78 -12.56
N LYS A 356 9.59 1.83 -12.10
CA LYS A 356 10.21 3.07 -11.62
C LYS A 356 9.87 3.27 -10.15
N VAL A 357 10.88 3.34 -9.28
CA VAL A 357 10.68 3.46 -7.83
C VAL A 357 11.46 4.66 -7.31
N PHE A 358 10.77 5.78 -7.13
CA PHE A 358 11.41 7.07 -6.88
C PHE A 358 10.95 7.76 -5.61
N ASP A 359 11.90 8.31 -4.86
CA ASP A 359 11.62 9.25 -3.79
C ASP A 359 10.59 8.73 -2.76
N ASN A 360 10.53 7.43 -2.50
CA ASN A 360 9.65 6.89 -1.46
C ASN A 360 10.36 6.95 -0.11
N THR A 361 9.60 7.15 0.97
CA THR A 361 10.08 7.02 2.35
C THR A 361 9.48 5.76 2.96
N LEU A 362 10.34 4.80 3.31
CA LEU A 362 9.94 3.54 3.94
C LEU A 362 10.49 3.51 5.37
N VAL A 363 9.62 3.36 6.37
CA VAL A 363 9.99 3.35 7.80
C VAL A 363 9.44 2.11 8.47
N ASP A 364 10.28 1.40 9.24
CA ASP A 364 9.88 0.13 9.84
C ASP A 364 9.30 -0.86 8.79
N THR A 365 10.09 -1.19 7.77
CA THR A 365 9.75 -2.19 6.72
C THR A 365 10.93 -3.16 6.51
N SER A 366 10.75 -4.26 5.76
CA SER A 366 11.91 -5.06 5.31
C SER A 366 12.64 -4.47 4.08
N GLY A 367 12.26 -3.26 3.66
CA GLY A 367 12.87 -2.52 2.56
C GLY A 367 12.15 -2.68 1.22
N ILE A 368 12.94 -2.66 0.13
CA ILE A 368 12.47 -2.78 -1.26
C ILE A 368 13.02 -4.07 -1.86
N ASP A 369 12.14 -4.92 -2.36
CA ASP A 369 12.51 -6.22 -2.94
C ASP A 369 12.13 -6.30 -4.43
N VAL A 370 13.14 -6.49 -5.29
CA VAL A 370 12.99 -6.77 -6.72
C VAL A 370 13.28 -8.24 -6.99
N ARG A 371 12.26 -9.03 -7.35
CA ARG A 371 12.38 -10.48 -7.41
C ARG A 371 11.98 -11.09 -8.74
N TYR A 372 12.69 -12.17 -9.06
CA TYR A 372 12.51 -13.02 -10.24
C TYR A 372 13.02 -12.40 -11.55
N PRO A 373 13.44 -13.21 -12.54
CA PRO A 373 14.10 -12.73 -13.76
C PRO A 373 13.29 -11.74 -14.60
N ALA A 374 11.97 -11.79 -14.53
CA ALA A 374 11.09 -10.86 -15.26
C ALA A 374 10.96 -9.49 -14.56
N SER A 375 11.57 -9.30 -13.38
CA SER A 375 11.56 -8.00 -12.70
C SER A 375 12.80 -7.18 -13.03
N SER A 376 12.57 -5.95 -13.45
CA SER A 376 13.61 -4.93 -13.54
C SER A 376 13.07 -3.61 -13.00
N ALA A 377 13.90 -2.88 -12.27
CA ALA A 377 13.50 -1.61 -11.70
C ALA A 377 14.64 -0.60 -11.66
N GLN A 378 14.29 0.65 -11.87
CA GLN A 378 15.12 1.78 -11.50
C GLN A 378 14.69 2.30 -10.15
N VAL A 379 15.66 2.44 -9.26
CA VAL A 379 15.41 2.78 -7.86
C VAL A 379 16.30 3.96 -7.52
N ASP A 380 15.73 5.13 -7.29
CA ASP A 380 16.50 6.37 -7.08
C ASP A 380 15.82 7.33 -6.09
N GLY A 381 16.61 8.07 -5.31
CA GLY A 381 16.14 9.07 -4.35
C GLY A 381 15.34 8.54 -3.16
N ASN A 382 15.23 7.23 -2.96
CA ASN A 382 14.44 6.65 -1.87
C ASN A 382 15.17 6.78 -0.52
N LEU A 383 14.38 6.92 0.54
CA LEU A 383 14.83 6.88 1.93
C LEU A 383 14.23 5.65 2.62
N VAL A 384 15.05 4.63 2.89
CA VAL A 384 14.57 3.28 3.23
C VAL A 384 15.16 2.78 4.55
N ASP A 385 14.32 2.62 5.57
CA ASP A 385 14.66 1.88 6.78
C ASP A 385 14.58 0.37 6.54
N GLY A 386 15.54 -0.13 5.77
CA GLY A 386 15.67 -1.51 5.30
C GLY A 386 16.51 -1.55 4.02
N PRO A 387 16.92 -2.75 3.57
CA PRO A 387 17.77 -2.88 2.38
C PRO A 387 16.96 -2.66 1.08
N ILE A 388 17.64 -2.27 0.01
CA ILE A 388 17.12 -2.32 -1.37
C ILE A 388 17.81 -3.51 -2.05
N ARG A 389 17.03 -4.47 -2.57
CA ARG A 389 17.59 -5.76 -2.99
C ARG A 389 17.02 -6.25 -4.31
N ALA A 390 17.91 -6.81 -5.11
CA ALA A 390 17.59 -7.73 -6.18
C ALA A 390 17.75 -9.17 -5.66
N ARG A 391 16.71 -10.01 -5.74
CA ARG A 391 16.76 -11.42 -5.33
C ARG A 391 16.19 -12.33 -6.42
N ASP A 392 16.57 -13.60 -6.37
CA ASP A 392 16.04 -14.66 -7.25
C ASP A 392 16.10 -14.32 -8.75
N GLY A 393 17.14 -13.59 -9.17
CA GLY A 393 17.36 -13.19 -10.56
C GLY A 393 16.72 -11.86 -10.99
N GLY A 394 16.05 -11.13 -10.10
CA GLY A 394 15.59 -9.77 -10.38
C GLY A 394 16.75 -8.80 -10.62
N ILE A 395 16.47 -7.66 -11.25
CA ILE A 395 17.47 -6.64 -11.59
C ILE A 395 17.06 -5.28 -11.01
N ALA A 396 17.95 -4.64 -10.25
CA ALA A 396 17.73 -3.29 -9.73
C ALA A 396 18.87 -2.37 -10.18
N HIS A 397 18.53 -1.31 -10.91
CA HIS A 397 19.44 -0.23 -11.26
C HIS A 397 19.33 0.85 -10.19
N LEU A 398 20.34 0.92 -9.32
CA LEU A 398 20.35 1.81 -8.17
C LEU A 398 20.98 3.15 -8.54
N GLY A 399 20.22 4.23 -8.36
CA GLY A 399 20.76 5.59 -8.26
C GLY A 399 21.11 5.97 -6.82
N ASP A 400 21.08 7.26 -6.53
CA ASP A 400 21.36 7.84 -5.22
C ASP A 400 20.18 7.57 -4.25
N ASN A 401 20.30 6.51 -3.44
CA ASN A 401 19.35 6.13 -2.40
C ASN A 401 20.02 6.07 -1.03
N ARG A 402 19.25 6.34 0.02
CA ARG A 402 19.70 6.17 1.41
C ARG A 402 18.94 5.02 2.07
N ALA A 403 19.62 3.89 2.26
CA ALA A 403 19.03 2.66 2.79
C ALA A 403 19.78 2.11 4.01
N THR A 404 19.07 1.43 4.92
CA THR A 404 19.68 0.70 6.04
C THR A 404 20.04 -0.73 5.59
N PRO A 405 21.32 -1.15 5.60
CA PRO A 405 21.69 -2.53 5.26
C PRO A 405 21.13 -3.53 6.28
N LEU A 406 20.87 -4.76 5.84
CA LEU A 406 20.10 -5.74 6.61
C LEU A 406 20.78 -6.14 7.93
N TRP A 407 22.10 -6.30 7.92
CA TRP A 407 22.86 -6.63 9.13
C TRP A 407 22.68 -5.63 10.28
N ARG A 408 22.39 -4.35 9.99
CA ARG A 408 22.16 -3.34 11.03
C ARG A 408 20.86 -3.59 11.80
N ALA A 409 19.83 -4.10 11.13
CA ALA A 409 18.56 -4.47 11.77
C ALA A 409 18.75 -5.60 12.78
N TYR A 410 19.67 -6.54 12.52
CA TYR A 410 20.06 -7.59 13.48
C TYR A 410 20.81 -7.06 14.72
N LEU A 411 21.26 -5.80 14.68
CA LEU A 411 21.91 -5.11 15.80
C LEU A 411 21.02 -4.01 16.41
N GLY A 412 19.77 -3.88 15.94
CA GLY A 412 18.86 -2.81 16.34
C GLY A 412 19.29 -1.40 15.93
N SER A 413 20.14 -1.29 14.91
CA SER A 413 20.61 0.00 14.38
C SER A 413 19.76 0.42 13.18
N HIS A 414 19.01 1.51 13.32
CA HIS A 414 18.13 2.04 12.26
C HIS A 414 18.47 3.50 11.93
N PRO A 415 19.58 3.77 11.21
CA PRO A 415 20.03 5.15 10.95
C PRO A 415 19.04 5.97 10.12
N VAL A 416 18.27 5.35 9.21
CA VAL A 416 17.20 6.05 8.46
C VAL A 416 16.02 6.37 9.38
N ARG A 417 15.53 5.41 10.18
CA ARG A 417 14.48 5.66 11.18
C ARG A 417 14.88 6.77 12.16
N GLY A 418 16.15 6.80 12.55
CA GLY A 418 16.71 7.79 13.47
C GLY A 418 16.70 9.24 12.97
N LEU A 419 16.46 9.48 11.67
CA LEU A 419 16.32 10.83 11.11
C LEU A 419 15.02 11.52 11.55
N PHE A 420 14.03 10.76 11.99
CA PHE A 420 12.73 11.26 12.40
C PHE A 420 12.66 11.50 13.92
N ARG A 421 11.78 12.41 14.34
CA ARG A 421 11.56 12.73 15.76
C ARG A 421 10.93 11.56 16.51
N ALA A 422 9.77 11.08 16.07
CA ALA A 422 9.06 9.96 16.68
C ALA A 422 8.19 9.20 15.65
N PRO A 423 8.81 8.47 14.70
CA PRO A 423 8.08 7.84 13.59
C PRO A 423 7.09 6.75 14.07
N ASP A 424 7.38 6.05 15.17
CA ASP A 424 6.46 5.09 15.79
C ASP A 424 5.16 5.75 16.30
N ALA A 425 5.20 7.05 16.61
CA ALA A 425 4.06 7.87 17.03
C ALA A 425 3.42 8.65 15.86
N GLY A 426 3.95 8.49 14.63
CA GLY A 426 3.53 9.23 13.45
C GLY A 426 4.19 10.60 13.25
N ASP A 427 5.09 11.01 14.14
CA ASP A 427 5.87 12.23 13.94
C ASP A 427 7.08 11.95 13.02
N PHE A 428 6.84 12.17 11.72
CA PHE A 428 7.86 12.09 10.66
C PHE A 428 8.55 13.43 10.39
N MET A 429 8.45 14.42 11.29
CA MET A 429 9.32 15.59 11.19
C MET A 429 10.78 15.17 11.39
N TRP A 430 11.67 15.88 10.70
CA TRP A 430 13.11 15.67 10.87
C TRP A 430 13.54 16.03 12.29
N ARG A 431 14.41 15.18 12.86
CA ARG A 431 15.07 15.45 14.13
C ARG A 431 16.05 16.62 13.98
N ASP A 432 16.83 16.55 12.92
CA ASP A 432 17.82 17.55 12.50
C ASP A 432 17.41 18.12 11.12
N GLU A 433 18.39 18.47 10.29
CA GLU A 433 18.12 18.90 8.91
C GLU A 433 17.64 17.76 8.02
N ALA A 434 16.85 18.11 7.00
CA ALA A 434 16.39 17.16 6.00
C ALA A 434 17.59 16.56 5.24
N PRO A 435 17.64 15.24 5.01
CA PRO A 435 18.76 14.61 4.32
C PRO A 435 18.74 15.03 2.83
N LEU A 436 19.72 15.83 2.42
CA LEU A 436 19.88 16.26 1.03
C LEU A 436 20.57 15.19 0.20
N ARG A 437 20.16 15.07 -1.06
CA ARG A 437 20.80 14.20 -2.05
C ARG A 437 22.18 14.73 -2.42
N ALA A 438 23.09 13.80 -2.72
CA ALA A 438 24.45 14.14 -3.11
C ALA A 438 24.53 14.51 -4.60
N GLU A 439 23.71 13.86 -5.43
CA GLU A 439 23.72 14.03 -6.89
C GLU A 439 22.48 14.79 -7.37
N ALA A 440 22.67 15.60 -8.41
CA ALA A 440 21.58 16.26 -9.11
C ALA A 440 20.78 15.24 -9.94
N ASP A 441 19.50 15.53 -10.16
CA ASP A 441 18.59 14.68 -10.92
C ASP A 441 19.10 14.38 -12.35
N GLU A 442 19.32 13.11 -12.70
CA GLU A 442 19.78 12.71 -14.04
C GLU A 442 18.64 12.64 -15.10
N GLY A 443 17.50 13.29 -14.85
CA GLY A 443 16.50 13.57 -15.90
C GLY A 443 15.34 12.58 -16.03
N GLU A 444 15.17 11.63 -15.11
CA GLU A 444 14.03 10.70 -15.14
C GLU A 444 12.80 11.13 -14.34
N ARG A 445 12.96 12.09 -13.44
CA ARG A 445 11.84 12.68 -12.72
C ARG A 445 11.18 13.76 -13.59
N PRO A 446 9.84 13.80 -13.67
CA PRO A 446 9.16 14.94 -14.27
C PRO A 446 9.55 16.24 -13.56
N ALA A 447 9.81 17.30 -14.33
CA ALA A 447 10.22 18.60 -13.77
C ALA A 447 9.16 19.22 -12.83
N ASP A 448 7.91 18.79 -12.95
CA ASP A 448 6.76 19.17 -12.13
C ASP A 448 6.41 18.13 -11.05
N ALA A 449 7.31 17.18 -10.77
CA ALA A 449 7.08 16.16 -9.76
C ALA A 449 6.74 16.78 -8.39
N LEU A 450 5.64 16.30 -7.82
CA LEU A 450 5.17 16.68 -6.49
C LEU A 450 5.69 15.68 -5.45
N ASP A 451 6.01 16.18 -4.26
CA ASP A 451 6.27 15.39 -3.09
C ASP A 451 4.96 14.87 -2.46
N LEU A 452 5.05 14.05 -1.42
CA LEU A 452 3.93 13.48 -0.67
C LEU A 452 2.90 14.53 -0.27
N CYS A 453 3.37 15.72 0.11
CA CYS A 453 2.53 16.82 0.60
C CYS A 453 1.89 17.61 -0.56
N GLY A 454 2.11 17.23 -1.81
CA GLY A 454 1.62 17.95 -2.99
C GLY A 454 2.42 19.20 -3.33
N THR A 455 3.61 19.38 -2.75
CA THR A 455 4.48 20.52 -3.05
C THR A 455 5.47 20.13 -4.14
N ARG A 456 5.81 21.06 -5.06
CA ARG A 456 6.89 20.81 -6.03
C ARG A 456 8.19 20.52 -5.31
N ARG A 457 8.92 19.50 -5.75
CA ARG A 457 10.23 19.19 -5.18
C ARG A 457 11.19 20.36 -5.38
N ALA A 458 11.81 20.81 -4.28
CA ALA A 458 12.78 21.91 -4.29
C ALA A 458 14.18 21.41 -4.72
N SER A 459 15.04 22.36 -5.11
CA SER A 459 16.47 22.14 -5.32
C SER A 459 17.28 22.87 -4.22
N PRO A 460 18.19 22.21 -3.49
CA PRO A 460 18.60 20.81 -3.61
C PRO A 460 17.50 19.81 -3.19
N VAL A 461 17.48 18.65 -3.83
CA VAL A 461 16.44 17.63 -3.63
C VAL A 461 16.69 16.89 -2.32
N VAL A 462 15.67 16.78 -1.47
CA VAL A 462 15.68 15.95 -0.24
C VAL A 462 15.45 14.48 -0.62
N TYR A 463 16.06 13.51 0.08
CA TYR A 463 15.72 12.09 -0.12
C TYR A 463 14.28 11.79 0.33
N GLY A 464 13.64 10.86 -0.36
CA GLY A 464 12.34 10.31 0.04
C GLY A 464 11.15 11.22 -0.27
N ALA A 465 10.05 10.92 0.40
CA ALA A 465 8.72 11.31 -0.03
C ALA A 465 8.39 12.79 0.19
N PHE A 466 9.07 13.50 1.09
CA PHE A 466 8.73 14.88 1.43
C PHE A 466 9.96 15.68 1.85
N ALA A 467 9.91 16.99 1.62
CA ALA A 467 10.92 17.91 2.16
C ALA A 467 10.58 18.34 3.60
N ARG A 468 9.29 18.60 3.88
CA ARG A 468 8.79 19.05 5.18
C ARG A 468 7.47 18.39 5.53
N PHE A 469 7.49 17.49 6.51
CA PHE A 469 6.31 16.71 6.89
C PHE A 469 5.13 17.56 7.41
N THR A 470 5.39 18.74 7.97
CA THR A 470 4.31 19.65 8.40
C THR A 470 3.37 20.06 7.26
N GLY A 471 3.86 20.10 6.01
CA GLY A 471 3.02 20.35 4.83
C GLY A 471 2.11 19.18 4.46
N CYS A 472 2.37 17.98 5.00
CA CYS A 472 1.58 16.78 4.75
C CYS A 472 0.44 16.62 5.77
N LEU A 473 0.38 17.47 6.80
CA LEU A 473 -0.73 17.51 7.74
C LEU A 473 -1.92 18.24 7.11
N ALA A 474 -3.13 17.76 7.36
CA ALA A 474 -4.33 18.47 6.94
C ALA A 474 -4.37 19.84 7.62
N THR A 475 -4.74 20.87 6.86
CA THR A 475 -5.00 22.19 7.44
C THR A 475 -6.30 22.10 8.24
N PRO A 476 -6.35 22.61 9.49
CA PRO A 476 -7.54 22.54 10.34
C PRO A 476 -8.79 23.17 9.72
#